data_AF-A0A3D0M8X3-F1
#
_entry.id   AF-A0A3D0M8X3-F1
#
_cell.length_a   1.000
_cell.length_b   1.000
_cell.length_c   1.000
_cell.angle_alpha   90.00
_cell.angle_beta   90.00
_cell.angle_gamma   90.00
#
_symmetry.space_group_name_H-M   'P 1'
#
loop_
_entity.id
_entity.type
_entity.pdbx_description
1 polymer ?
#
loop_
_entity_poly.entity_id
_entity_poly.type
_entity_poly.pdbx_seq_one_letter_code
_entity_poly.pdbx_strand_id
1 'polypeptide(L)'
;RNVTDVPSTRKLTQLFIDIIAEIKTKQGDTIVERILQKIKAVAASDDIFEEKLRGPLYDENPDAVRFILCSIEAQHQTKEIFVDPWQRDNSNRYIWTIEHIFPEGENIPNAWVDMIAGGDRNLAQKYRSEYVHTLGNLTITGYNSNLSNMSFEQKRDRKKDKTTEVGYRNGLFLNQDVVSENTWTIEKIKARTDKMVKILLNMYKW
;
A
#
# COMPACT_ATOMS: atom_id res chain seq x y z
N ARG A 1 -14.44 4.16 0.47
CA ARG A 1 -15.09 2.92 0.94
C ARG A 1 -14.12 1.82 1.34
N ASN A 2 -13.37 1.16 0.46
CA ASN A 2 -12.63 -0.06 0.87
C ASN A 2 -11.59 0.17 1.98
N VAL A 3 -11.14 1.42 2.16
CA VAL A 3 -10.26 1.86 3.25
C VAL A 3 -11.03 2.44 4.44
N THR A 4 -12.21 3.02 4.20
CA THR A 4 -12.93 3.85 5.18
C THR A 4 -14.21 3.20 5.71
N ASP A 5 -14.62 2.07 5.13
CA ASP A 5 -15.93 1.42 5.29
C ASP A 5 -17.16 2.31 5.08
N VAL A 6 -16.95 3.50 4.50
CA VAL A 6 -17.97 4.50 4.23
C VAL A 6 -18.07 4.77 2.72
N PRO A 7 -19.29 4.76 2.16
CA PRO A 7 -20.54 4.31 2.77
C PRO A 7 -20.62 2.77 2.91
N SER A 8 -21.48 2.29 3.81
CA SER A 8 -21.68 0.84 3.98
C SER A 8 -22.20 0.17 2.70
N THR A 9 -21.94 -1.12 2.52
CA THR A 9 -22.32 -1.87 1.30
C THR A 9 -23.79 -1.75 0.97
N ARG A 10 -24.67 -1.82 1.98
CA ARG A 10 -26.11 -1.68 1.80
C ARG A 10 -26.51 -0.31 1.23
N LYS A 11 -25.82 0.76 1.66
CA LYS A 11 -26.08 2.11 1.17
C LYS A 11 -25.64 2.29 -0.29
N LEU A 12 -24.62 1.56 -0.76
CA LEU A 12 -24.16 1.63 -2.15
C LEU A 12 -25.22 1.15 -3.14
N THR A 13 -25.87 0.02 -2.88
CA THR A 13 -26.89 -0.51 -3.80
C THR A 13 -28.02 0.49 -3.99
N GLN A 14 -28.53 1.05 -2.88
CA GLN A 14 -29.58 2.06 -2.95
C GLN A 14 -29.10 3.33 -3.66
N LEU A 15 -27.89 3.80 -3.36
CA LEU A 15 -27.28 4.96 -4.02
C LEU A 15 -27.27 4.80 -5.55
N PHE A 16 -26.82 3.65 -6.05
CA PHE A 16 -26.76 3.42 -7.50
C PHE A 16 -28.14 3.33 -8.14
N ILE A 17 -29.12 2.71 -7.47
CA ILE A 17 -30.51 2.68 -7.95
C ILE A 17 -31.06 4.11 -8.07
N ASP A 18 -30.85 4.95 -7.05
CA ASP A 18 -31.32 6.33 -7.02
C ASP A 18 -30.64 7.18 -8.10
N ILE A 19 -29.32 7.01 -8.28
CA ILE A 19 -28.55 7.66 -9.35
C ILE A 19 -29.14 7.28 -10.72
N ILE A 20 -29.33 5.98 -10.99
CA ILE A 20 -29.85 5.50 -12.28
C ILE A 20 -31.24 6.05 -12.55
N ALA A 21 -32.12 6.08 -11.54
CA ALA A 21 -33.47 6.64 -11.69
C ALA A 21 -33.43 8.13 -12.07
N GLU A 22 -32.51 8.89 -11.47
CA GLU A 22 -32.42 10.34 -11.66
C GLU A 22 -31.76 10.73 -13.00
N ILE A 23 -30.71 10.04 -13.42
CA ILE A 23 -29.96 10.38 -14.63
C ILE A 23 -30.70 10.00 -15.92
N LYS A 24 -31.73 9.14 -15.86
CA LYS A 24 -32.56 8.74 -17.03
C LYS A 24 -33.16 9.92 -17.80
N THR A 25 -33.37 11.05 -17.12
CA THR A 25 -33.96 12.27 -17.69
C THR A 25 -32.91 13.33 -18.04
N LYS A 26 -31.62 13.03 -17.86
CA LYS A 26 -30.50 13.95 -18.04
C LYS A 26 -29.65 13.56 -19.24
N GLN A 27 -28.85 14.50 -19.74
CA GLN A 27 -27.98 14.29 -20.91
C GLN A 27 -26.66 15.06 -20.74
N GLY A 28 -25.62 14.55 -21.39
CA GLY A 28 -24.29 15.17 -21.41
C GLY A 28 -23.69 15.31 -20.00
N ASP A 29 -23.00 16.44 -19.78
CA ASP A 29 -22.22 16.70 -18.57
C ASP A 29 -23.05 16.68 -17.28
N THR A 30 -24.35 16.99 -17.37
CA THR A 30 -25.27 16.98 -16.23
C THR A 30 -25.43 15.60 -15.59
N ILE A 31 -25.17 14.51 -16.33
CA ILE A 31 -25.13 13.15 -15.79
C ILE A 31 -23.91 12.99 -14.87
N VAL A 32 -22.74 13.40 -15.36
CA VAL A 32 -21.46 13.27 -14.65
C VAL A 32 -21.48 14.10 -13.36
N GLU A 33 -21.93 15.35 -13.44
CA GLU A 33 -22.08 16.24 -12.30
C GLU A 33 -22.99 15.62 -11.23
N ARG A 34 -24.13 15.05 -11.65
CA ARG A 34 -25.08 14.47 -10.69
C ARG A 34 -24.55 13.22 -10.01
N ILE A 35 -23.87 12.34 -10.77
CA ILE A 35 -23.19 11.17 -10.21
C ILE A 35 -22.14 11.62 -9.18
N LEU A 36 -21.30 12.59 -9.55
CA LEU A 36 -20.24 13.08 -8.68
C LEU A 36 -20.81 13.68 -7.38
N GLN A 37 -21.84 14.53 -7.47
CA GLN A 37 -22.51 15.11 -6.30
C GLN A 37 -23.05 14.02 -5.36
N LYS A 38 -23.73 13.01 -5.90
CA LYS A 38 -24.33 11.92 -5.10
C LYS A 38 -23.27 11.07 -4.42
N ILE A 39 -22.17 10.76 -5.11
CA ILE A 39 -21.06 10.00 -4.54
C ILE A 39 -20.36 10.81 -3.45
N LYS A 40 -20.02 12.08 -3.70
CA LYS A 40 -19.39 12.97 -2.72
C LYS A 40 -20.23 13.13 -1.45
N ALA A 41 -21.57 13.21 -1.59
CA ALA A 41 -22.47 13.38 -0.46
C ALA A 41 -22.49 12.21 0.55
N VAL A 42 -22.04 11.01 0.13
CA VAL A 42 -22.03 9.81 0.99
C VAL A 42 -20.62 9.28 1.27
N ALA A 43 -19.61 9.88 0.65
CA ALA A 43 -18.22 9.48 0.84
C ALA A 43 -17.70 9.90 2.22
N ALA A 44 -16.64 9.22 2.67
CA ALA A 44 -15.89 9.68 3.84
C ALA A 44 -15.20 11.01 3.53
N SER A 45 -14.96 11.81 4.58
CA SER A 45 -14.09 12.98 4.47
C SER A 45 -12.63 12.57 4.25
N ASP A 46 -11.82 13.52 3.75
CA ASP A 46 -10.38 13.33 3.59
C ASP A 46 -9.70 13.05 4.93
N ASP A 47 -10.18 13.63 6.04
CA ASP A 47 -9.65 13.39 7.39
C ASP A 47 -9.81 11.92 7.82
N ILE A 48 -11.00 11.33 7.60
CA ILE A 48 -11.26 9.91 7.92
C ILE A 48 -10.42 9.02 7.01
N PHE A 49 -10.25 9.41 5.75
CA PHE A 49 -9.42 8.66 4.82
C PHE A 49 -7.95 8.70 5.24
N GLU A 50 -7.41 9.86 5.62
CA GLU A 50 -6.07 10.01 6.15
C GLU A 50 -5.85 9.18 7.42
N GLU A 51 -6.77 9.26 8.38
CA GLU A 51 -6.71 8.47 9.63
C GLU A 51 -6.58 6.98 9.32
N LYS A 52 -7.41 6.47 8.41
CA LYS A 52 -7.41 5.06 8.02
C LYS A 52 -6.15 4.62 7.28
N LEU A 53 -5.59 5.48 6.42
CA LEU A 53 -4.32 5.19 5.75
C LEU A 53 -3.13 5.10 6.72
N ARG A 54 -3.21 5.76 7.88
CA ARG A 54 -2.17 5.75 8.92
C ARG A 54 -2.26 4.57 9.87
N GLY A 55 -3.40 3.87 9.90
CA GLY A 55 -3.63 2.70 10.75
C GLY A 55 -2.97 1.41 10.22
N PRO A 56 -3.29 0.26 10.84
CA PRO A 56 -2.82 -1.07 10.43
C PRO A 56 -3.59 -1.56 9.19
N LEU A 57 -3.47 -0.82 8.08
CA LEU A 57 -4.31 -0.98 6.89
C LEU A 57 -4.24 -2.39 6.28
N TYR A 58 -3.09 -3.07 6.39
CA TYR A 58 -2.96 -4.44 5.88
C TYR A 58 -3.76 -5.45 6.70
N ASP A 59 -3.84 -5.28 8.03
CA ASP A 59 -4.63 -6.15 8.89
C ASP A 59 -6.13 -5.94 8.65
N GLU A 60 -6.55 -4.70 8.38
CA GLU A 60 -7.94 -4.37 8.08
C GLU A 60 -8.37 -4.83 6.67
N ASN A 61 -7.57 -4.56 5.63
CA ASN A 61 -7.93 -4.86 4.24
C ASN A 61 -6.70 -5.03 3.31
N PRO A 62 -6.15 -6.26 3.18
CA PRO A 62 -5.02 -6.54 2.30
C PRO A 62 -5.27 -6.19 0.82
N ASP A 63 -6.50 -6.39 0.34
CA ASP A 63 -6.84 -6.10 -1.05
C ASP A 63 -6.84 -4.59 -1.34
N ALA A 64 -7.31 -3.79 -0.39
CA ALA A 64 -7.24 -2.32 -0.49
C ALA A 64 -5.78 -1.83 -0.45
N VAL A 65 -4.94 -2.39 0.43
CA VAL A 65 -3.50 -2.10 0.44
C VAL A 65 -2.89 -2.42 -0.90
N ARG A 66 -3.17 -3.61 -1.46
CA ARG A 66 -2.64 -4.02 -2.76
C ARG A 66 -3.02 -3.00 -3.82
N PHE A 67 -4.30 -2.66 -3.90
CA PHE A 67 -4.80 -1.69 -4.86
C PHE A 67 -4.06 -0.34 -4.71
N ILE A 68 -3.94 0.17 -3.48
CA ILE A 68 -3.22 1.41 -3.18
C ILE A 68 -1.76 1.38 -3.65
N LEU A 69 -1.00 0.33 -3.30
CA LEU A 69 0.39 0.20 -3.69
C LEU A 69 0.54 0.12 -5.22
N CYS A 70 -0.29 -0.70 -5.86
CA CYS A 70 -0.32 -0.80 -7.32
C CYS A 70 -0.69 0.52 -8.00
N SER A 71 -1.62 1.29 -7.44
CA SER A 71 -2.01 2.61 -7.97
C SER A 71 -0.89 3.63 -7.87
N ILE A 72 -0.19 3.68 -6.73
CA ILE A 72 0.99 4.53 -6.56
C ILE A 72 2.04 4.18 -7.61
N GLU A 73 2.35 2.89 -7.78
CA GLU A 73 3.35 2.46 -8.76
C GLU A 73 2.91 2.79 -10.18
N ALA A 74 1.66 2.49 -10.56
CA ALA A 74 1.12 2.74 -11.89
C ALA A 74 1.19 4.23 -12.30
N GLN A 75 0.97 5.15 -11.37
CA GLN A 75 1.05 6.59 -11.65
C GLN A 75 2.48 7.08 -11.93
N HIS A 76 3.50 6.34 -11.47
CA HIS A 76 4.91 6.72 -11.57
C HIS A 76 5.69 5.85 -12.57
N GLN A 77 5.00 5.03 -13.36
CA GLN A 77 5.63 4.25 -14.42
C GLN A 77 6.20 5.14 -15.50
N THR A 78 7.34 4.73 -16.04
CA THR A 78 7.97 5.38 -17.20
C THR A 78 8.06 4.40 -18.36
N LYS A 79 8.48 4.87 -19.53
CA LYS A 79 8.72 3.99 -20.68
C LYS A 79 9.87 3.02 -20.43
N GLU A 80 10.81 3.43 -19.57
CA GLU A 80 11.99 2.68 -19.16
C GLU A 80 11.68 1.69 -18.03
N ILE A 81 10.72 2.00 -17.16
CA ILE A 81 10.31 1.17 -16.03
C ILE A 81 8.79 0.95 -16.12
N PHE A 82 8.41 -0.12 -16.82
CA PHE A 82 7.03 -0.59 -16.91
C PHE A 82 6.90 -1.95 -16.22
N VAL A 83 5.99 -2.03 -15.27
CA VAL A 83 5.66 -3.24 -14.53
C VAL A 83 4.16 -3.40 -14.58
N ASP A 84 3.64 -4.59 -14.89
CA ASP A 84 2.21 -4.86 -14.71
C ASP A 84 1.98 -5.40 -13.28
N PRO A 85 1.50 -4.58 -12.32
CA PRO A 85 1.32 -5.02 -10.94
C PRO A 85 0.14 -6.01 -10.80
N TRP A 86 -0.65 -6.18 -11.86
CA TRP A 86 -1.80 -7.07 -11.92
C TRP A 86 -1.49 -8.39 -12.64
N GLN A 87 -0.26 -8.54 -13.14
CA GLN A 87 0.19 -9.75 -13.82
C GLN A 87 0.00 -10.98 -12.94
N ARG A 88 -0.49 -12.06 -13.56
CA ARG A 88 -0.71 -13.36 -12.93
C ARG A 88 0.15 -14.44 -13.56
N ASP A 89 0.54 -15.42 -12.75
CA ASP A 89 1.22 -16.63 -13.22
C ASP A 89 0.22 -17.63 -13.84
N ASN A 90 0.74 -18.74 -14.38
CA ASN A 90 -0.06 -19.81 -14.98
C ASN A 90 -1.03 -20.50 -13.99
N SER A 91 -0.83 -20.30 -12.69
CA SER A 91 -1.69 -20.79 -11.61
C SER A 91 -2.68 -19.73 -11.14
N ASN A 92 -2.86 -18.65 -11.92
CA ASN A 92 -3.76 -17.53 -11.62
C ASN A 92 -3.41 -16.79 -10.31
N ARG A 93 -2.16 -16.84 -9.85
CA ARG A 93 -1.69 -16.09 -8.68
C ARG A 93 -1.01 -14.80 -9.12
N TYR A 94 -1.15 -13.75 -8.33
CA TYR A 94 -0.44 -12.51 -8.62
C TYR A 94 1.07 -12.72 -8.53
N ILE A 95 1.81 -12.24 -9.54
CA ILE A 95 3.28 -12.27 -9.54
C ILE A 95 3.80 -11.27 -8.50
N TRP A 96 3.32 -10.03 -8.57
CA TRP A 96 3.64 -9.00 -7.60
C TRP A 96 2.79 -9.21 -6.36
N THR A 97 3.39 -9.37 -5.20
CA THR A 97 2.69 -9.56 -3.91
C THR A 97 3.15 -8.51 -2.92
N ILE A 98 2.33 -8.24 -1.90
CA ILE A 98 2.69 -7.30 -0.84
C ILE A 98 3.84 -7.91 -0.03
N GLU A 99 4.85 -7.11 0.25
CA GLU A 99 5.99 -7.48 1.09
C GLU A 99 6.09 -6.53 2.27
N HIS A 100 6.37 -7.12 3.43
CA HIS A 100 6.67 -6.40 4.67
C HIS A 100 8.17 -6.14 4.76
N ILE A 101 8.57 -4.86 4.78
CA ILE A 101 9.99 -4.50 4.87
C ILE A 101 10.54 -4.96 6.22
N PHE A 102 9.99 -4.45 7.31
CA PHE A 102 10.11 -5.05 8.65
C PHE A 102 9.20 -6.29 8.72
N PRO A 103 9.73 -7.51 8.98
CA PRO A 103 8.97 -8.75 8.86
C PRO A 103 7.75 -8.85 9.77
N GLU A 104 6.67 -9.44 9.24
CA GLU A 104 5.43 -9.70 9.97
C GLU A 104 5.50 -10.92 10.92
N GLY A 105 6.52 -11.76 10.84
CA GLY A 105 6.60 -12.96 11.70
C GLY A 105 6.71 -12.62 13.19
N GLU A 106 6.01 -13.38 14.04
CA GLU A 106 6.10 -13.25 15.51
C GLU A 106 7.53 -13.45 16.03
N ASN A 107 8.31 -14.30 15.37
CA ASN A 107 9.72 -14.49 15.69
C ASN A 107 10.58 -13.47 14.92
N ILE A 108 10.80 -12.31 15.52
CA ILE A 108 11.62 -11.23 14.95
C ILE A 108 13.10 -11.66 14.91
N PRO A 109 13.75 -11.70 13.72
CA PRO A 109 15.18 -12.02 13.63
C PRO A 109 16.05 -11.05 14.44
N ASN A 110 17.16 -11.54 15.02
CA ASN A 110 18.04 -10.70 15.84
C ASN A 110 18.51 -9.43 15.11
N ALA A 111 18.88 -9.54 13.82
CA ALA A 111 19.28 -8.38 13.01
C ALA A 111 18.20 -7.29 12.95
N TRP A 112 16.93 -7.67 13.00
CA TRP A 112 15.80 -6.73 13.05
C TRP A 112 15.57 -6.18 14.45
N VAL A 113 15.72 -7.00 15.50
CA VAL A 113 15.66 -6.52 16.89
C VAL A 113 16.73 -5.45 17.14
N ASP A 114 17.96 -5.70 16.67
CA ASP A 114 19.06 -4.75 16.76
C ASP A 114 18.76 -3.47 15.98
N MET A 115 18.22 -3.59 14.76
CA MET A 115 17.94 -2.45 13.88
C MET A 115 16.78 -1.56 14.34
N ILE A 116 15.68 -2.17 14.80
CA ILE A 116 14.43 -1.46 15.14
C ILE A 116 14.40 -1.04 16.61
N ALA A 117 15.08 -1.77 17.50
CA ALA A 117 14.97 -1.57 18.95
C ALA A 117 16.32 -1.62 19.68
N GLY A 118 17.46 -1.58 18.98
CA GLY A 118 18.77 -1.55 19.61
C GLY A 118 19.09 -2.80 20.45
N GLY A 119 18.49 -3.95 20.12
CA GLY A 119 18.68 -5.22 20.81
C GLY A 119 17.60 -5.54 21.85
N ASP A 120 16.68 -4.61 22.13
CA ASP A 120 15.55 -4.86 23.03
C ASP A 120 14.44 -5.63 22.32
N ARG A 121 14.31 -6.93 22.63
CA ARG A 121 13.29 -7.81 22.07
C ARG A 121 11.85 -7.43 22.47
N ASN A 122 11.64 -6.94 23.69
CA ASN A 122 10.29 -6.57 24.14
C ASN A 122 9.83 -5.30 23.41
N LEU A 123 10.74 -4.34 23.25
CA LEU A 123 10.49 -3.13 22.47
C LEU A 123 10.29 -3.46 20.99
N ALA A 124 11.09 -4.35 20.41
CA ALA A 124 10.90 -4.82 19.03
C ALA A 124 9.52 -5.46 18.82
N GLN A 125 9.03 -6.27 19.77
CA GLN A 125 7.70 -6.86 19.69
C GLN A 125 6.59 -5.80 19.75
N LYS A 126 6.73 -4.81 20.64
CA LYS A 126 5.81 -3.67 20.69
C LYS A 126 5.77 -2.94 19.36
N TYR A 127 6.93 -2.60 18.81
CA TYR A 127 7.04 -1.95 17.51
C TYR A 127 6.48 -2.78 16.36
N ARG A 128 6.65 -4.10 16.39
CA ARG A 128 5.99 -4.99 15.43
C ARG A 128 4.47 -4.84 15.50
N SER A 129 3.88 -4.95 16.68
CA SER A 129 2.42 -4.84 16.82
C SER A 129 1.85 -3.49 16.35
N GLU A 130 2.60 -2.40 16.49
CA GLU A 130 2.13 -1.06 16.14
C GLU A 130 2.35 -0.71 14.66
N TYR A 131 3.48 -1.14 14.06
CA TYR A 131 3.94 -0.57 12.78
C TYR A 131 3.99 -1.57 11.62
N VAL A 132 3.93 -2.87 11.86
CA VAL A 132 4.22 -3.86 10.81
C VAL A 132 3.21 -3.80 9.66
N HIS A 133 1.93 -3.57 9.97
CA HIS A 133 0.84 -3.49 8.99
C HIS A 133 0.53 -2.07 8.51
N THR A 134 1.40 -1.10 8.83
CA THR A 134 1.24 0.30 8.40
C THR A 134 1.79 0.49 6.99
N LEU A 135 1.18 1.41 6.23
CA LEU A 135 1.48 1.65 4.82
C LEU A 135 2.98 1.86 4.54
N GLY A 136 3.67 2.62 5.39
CA GLY A 136 5.10 2.90 5.27
C GLY A 136 6.01 1.69 5.43
N ASN A 137 5.51 0.56 5.94
CA ASN A 137 6.26 -0.69 6.02
C ASN A 137 6.02 -1.64 4.83
N LEU A 138 5.12 -1.28 3.91
CA LEU A 138 4.63 -2.17 2.87
C LEU A 138 5.17 -1.76 1.49
N THR A 139 5.48 -2.75 0.66
CA THR A 139 5.82 -2.56 -0.74
C THR A 139 5.28 -3.72 -1.58
N ILE A 140 5.50 -3.72 -2.89
CA ILE A 140 5.23 -4.87 -3.74
C ILE A 140 6.53 -5.47 -4.27
N THR A 141 6.55 -6.80 -4.45
CA THR A 141 7.69 -7.52 -5.02
C THR A 141 7.23 -8.75 -5.79
N GLY A 142 7.93 -9.09 -6.88
CA GLY A 142 7.76 -10.34 -7.62
C GLY A 142 8.46 -11.54 -6.98
N TYR A 143 9.25 -11.33 -5.92
CA TYR A 143 10.12 -12.33 -5.31
C TYR A 143 9.96 -12.42 -3.79
N ASN A 144 8.73 -12.31 -3.28
CA ASN A 144 8.43 -12.27 -1.84
C ASN A 144 9.03 -13.48 -1.08
N SER A 145 8.85 -14.69 -1.62
CA SER A 145 9.41 -15.91 -1.03
C SER A 145 10.94 -15.91 -0.90
N ASN A 146 11.64 -15.07 -1.66
CA ASN A 146 13.10 -14.92 -1.59
C ASN A 146 13.58 -13.85 -0.59
N LEU A 147 12.68 -13.05 0.00
CA LEU A 147 13.01 -11.95 0.92
C LEU A 147 12.65 -12.27 2.38
N SER A 148 11.45 -12.82 2.61
CA SER A 148 11.01 -13.41 3.90
C SER A 148 11.54 -12.72 5.17
N ASN A 149 12.32 -13.40 6.02
CA ASN A 149 12.86 -12.89 7.28
C ASN A 149 14.34 -12.47 7.19
N MET A 150 14.86 -12.23 5.98
CA MET A 150 16.23 -11.72 5.79
C MET A 150 16.42 -10.35 6.46
N SER A 151 17.68 -10.00 6.74
CA SER A 151 17.99 -8.65 7.24
C SER A 151 17.61 -7.59 6.22
N PHE A 152 17.42 -6.35 6.69
CA PHE A 152 17.09 -5.23 5.80
C PHE A 152 18.07 -5.08 4.63
N GLU A 153 19.38 -5.12 4.90
CA GLU A 153 20.42 -5.02 3.88
C GLU A 153 20.32 -6.16 2.85
N GLN A 154 20.11 -7.39 3.34
CA GLN A 154 19.93 -8.55 2.47
C GLN A 154 18.69 -8.41 1.59
N LYS A 155 17.58 -7.89 2.12
CA LYS A 155 16.36 -7.63 1.32
C LYS A 155 16.57 -6.50 0.32
N ARG A 156 17.24 -5.42 0.73
CA ARG A 156 17.52 -4.24 -0.11
C ARG A 156 18.39 -4.61 -1.31
N ASP A 157 19.49 -5.32 -1.06
CA ASP A 157 20.55 -5.60 -2.04
C ASP A 157 20.46 -7.02 -2.63
N ARG A 158 19.32 -7.71 -2.46
CA ARG A 158 19.14 -9.09 -2.95
C ARG A 158 19.26 -9.15 -4.47
N LYS A 159 20.11 -10.06 -4.95
CA LYS A 159 20.22 -10.42 -6.37
C LYS A 159 19.96 -11.91 -6.58
N LYS A 160 19.30 -12.25 -7.68
CA LYS A 160 19.14 -13.66 -8.11
C LYS A 160 20.38 -14.15 -8.86
N ASP A 161 21.00 -13.27 -9.63
CA ASP A 161 22.23 -13.49 -10.38
C ASP A 161 23.01 -12.17 -10.50
N LYS A 162 24.09 -12.13 -11.30
CA LYS A 162 24.94 -10.93 -11.43
C LYS A 162 24.21 -9.69 -11.98
N THR A 163 23.07 -9.89 -12.64
CA THR A 163 22.34 -8.85 -13.39
C THR A 163 20.94 -8.60 -12.86
N THR A 164 20.34 -9.56 -12.17
CA THR A 164 18.93 -9.51 -11.77
C THR A 164 18.78 -9.11 -10.30
N GLU A 165 18.47 -7.83 -10.07
CA GLU A 165 18.05 -7.30 -8.77
C GLU A 165 16.65 -7.85 -8.43
N VAL A 166 16.54 -8.58 -7.33
CA VAL A 166 15.25 -9.12 -6.83
C VAL A 166 14.86 -8.56 -5.46
N GLY A 167 15.74 -7.73 -4.88
CA GLY A 167 15.49 -6.93 -3.69
C GLY A 167 14.77 -5.63 -3.99
N TYR A 168 14.88 -4.66 -3.07
CA TYR A 168 14.25 -3.35 -3.23
C TYR A 168 14.91 -2.50 -4.32
N ARG A 169 16.12 -2.84 -4.78
CA ARG A 169 16.79 -2.23 -5.95
C ARG A 169 16.20 -2.66 -7.30
N ASN A 170 14.91 -2.98 -7.34
CA ASN A 170 14.19 -3.41 -8.53
C ASN A 170 13.66 -2.25 -9.40
N GLY A 171 13.92 -1.00 -9.02
CA GLY A 171 13.54 0.19 -9.79
C GLY A 171 12.11 0.68 -9.57
N LEU A 172 11.31 0.00 -8.74
CA LEU A 172 9.96 0.45 -8.41
C LEU A 172 9.98 1.81 -7.71
N PHE A 173 9.04 2.68 -8.06
CA PHE A 173 8.86 3.96 -7.39
C PHE A 173 8.63 3.78 -5.89
N LEU A 174 7.83 2.77 -5.50
CA LEU A 174 7.56 2.40 -4.11
C LEU A 174 8.82 2.14 -3.27
N ASN A 175 9.94 1.78 -3.89
CA ASN A 175 11.18 1.41 -3.20
C ASN A 175 12.26 2.49 -3.24
N GLN A 176 12.02 3.64 -3.88
CA GLN A 176 13.04 4.69 -4.06
C GLN A 176 13.60 5.25 -2.74
N ASP A 177 12.73 5.42 -1.75
CA ASP A 177 13.17 5.80 -0.40
C ASP A 177 13.86 4.64 0.30
N VAL A 178 13.29 3.43 0.24
CA VAL A 178 13.84 2.22 0.87
C VAL A 178 15.29 1.94 0.46
N VAL A 179 15.63 2.05 -0.82
CA VAL A 179 16.98 1.71 -1.32
C VAL A 179 18.06 2.72 -0.96
N SER A 180 17.66 3.93 -0.59
CA SER A 180 18.56 5.01 -0.16
C SER A 180 18.94 4.90 1.31
N GLU A 181 18.23 4.07 2.07
CA GLU A 181 18.42 3.94 3.50
C GLU A 181 19.39 2.81 3.85
N ASN A 182 20.25 3.04 4.84
CA ASN A 182 21.15 2.03 5.41
C ASN A 182 20.54 1.28 6.61
N THR A 183 19.54 1.87 7.24
CA THR A 183 18.82 1.28 8.37
C THR A 183 17.33 1.44 8.13
N TRP A 184 16.52 0.57 8.72
CA TRP A 184 15.07 0.66 8.65
C TRP A 184 14.50 0.76 10.06
N THR A 185 14.18 1.98 10.49
CA THR A 185 13.71 2.29 11.85
C THR A 185 12.24 2.68 11.86
N ILE A 186 11.64 2.77 13.04
CA ILE A 186 10.23 3.18 13.19
C ILE A 186 9.99 4.60 12.67
N GLU A 187 10.96 5.49 12.85
CA GLU A 187 10.91 6.86 12.34
C GLU A 187 10.84 6.87 10.80
N LYS A 188 11.57 5.95 10.15
CA LYS A 188 11.54 5.82 8.68
C LYS A 188 10.23 5.23 8.18
N ILE A 189 9.67 4.26 8.91
CA ILE A 189 8.33 3.73 8.62
C ILE A 189 7.30 4.85 8.72
N LYS A 190 7.33 5.67 9.79
CA LYS A 190 6.42 6.81 9.97
C LYS A 190 6.58 7.86 8.87
N ALA A 191 7.82 8.27 8.57
CA ALA A 191 8.10 9.25 7.53
C ALA A 191 7.66 8.75 6.13
N ARG A 192 7.85 7.46 5.84
CA ARG A 192 7.36 6.86 4.60
C ARG A 192 5.84 6.80 4.57
N THR A 193 5.17 6.45 5.68
CA THR A 193 3.70 6.54 5.80
C THR A 193 3.23 7.96 5.48
N ASP A 194 3.84 9.00 6.07
CA ASP A 194 3.49 10.40 5.79
C ASP A 194 3.59 10.76 4.31
N LYS A 195 4.68 10.35 3.66
CA LYS A 195 4.89 10.57 2.22
C LYS A 195 3.81 9.88 1.39
N MET A 196 3.53 8.61 1.67
CA MET A 196 2.56 7.82 0.91
C MET A 196 1.12 8.32 1.13
N VAL A 197 0.76 8.70 2.36
CA VAL A 197 -0.54 9.31 2.67
C VAL A 197 -0.74 10.59 1.86
N LYS A 198 0.27 11.48 1.79
CA LYS A 198 0.19 12.71 0.97
C LYS A 198 -0.02 12.41 -0.51
N ILE A 199 0.68 11.41 -1.05
CA ILE A 199 0.50 10.96 -2.44
C ILE A 199 -0.94 10.51 -2.65
N LEU A 200 -1.49 9.70 -1.74
CA LEU A 200 -2.83 9.14 -1.85
C LEU A 200 -3.93 10.19 -1.71
N LEU A 201 -3.80 11.14 -0.77
CA LEU A 201 -4.72 12.25 -0.62
C LEU A 201 -4.77 13.10 -1.90
N ASN A 202 -3.63 13.33 -2.55
CA ASN A 202 -3.61 14.04 -3.82
C ASN A 202 -4.18 13.19 -4.98
N MET A 203 -3.88 11.90 -5.01
CA MET A 203 -4.33 10.98 -6.07
C MET A 203 -5.85 10.76 -6.07
N TYR A 204 -6.47 10.69 -4.89
CA TYR A 204 -7.91 10.47 -4.74
C TYR A 204 -8.71 11.77 -4.56
N LYS A 205 -8.09 12.93 -4.76
CA LYS A 205 -8.77 14.22 -4.71
C LYS A 205 -9.73 14.36 -5.89
N TRP A 206 -10.89 14.97 -5.63
CA TRP A 206 -12.00 15.15 -6.59
C TRP A 206 -12.52 16.58 -6.68
#